data_AF-A0A0J7K5U3-F1
#
_entry.id   AF-A0A0J7K5U3-F1
#
_cell.length_a   1.000
_cell.length_b   1.000
_cell.length_c   1.000
_cell.angle_alpha   90.00
_cell.angle_beta   90.00
_cell.angle_gamma   90.00
#
_symmetry.space_group_name_H-M   'P 1'
#
loop_
_entity.id
_entity.type
_entity.pdbx_description
1 polymer ?
#
loop_
_entity_poly.entity_id
_entity_poly.type
_entity_poly.pdbx_seq_one_letter_code
_entity_poly.pdbx_strand_id
1 'polypeptide(L)'
;MDTTFYSKKLTNAQRNYAAYDRELLAIYSSIKFFRHMLEGRECTVVTDHKSLTYAFGQKSDKASPRQLRHLDYIGQFTTRIVHLSGKENATADALSRIQTIDMPVVITTEELAREQETDEELRTLWVILVFDYSLGPCDAEEKGVVCD
;
A
#
# COMPACT_ATOMS: atom_id res chain seq x y z
N MET A 1 5.44 -15.66 -2.34
CA MET A 1 5.39 -14.28 -2.87
C MET A 1 4.63 -13.48 -1.82
N ASP A 2 5.35 -12.86 -0.88
CA ASP A 2 4.71 -12.21 0.26
C ASP A 2 4.30 -10.80 -0.14
N THR A 3 3.12 -10.70 -0.75
CA THR A 3 2.52 -9.42 -1.15
C THR A 3 1.87 -8.77 0.06
N THR A 4 2.47 -7.71 0.59
CA THR A 4 1.95 -6.99 1.76
C THR A 4 1.22 -5.71 1.34
N PHE A 5 0.05 -5.45 1.92
CA PHE A 5 -0.78 -4.29 1.60
C PHE A 5 -0.85 -3.29 2.75
N TYR A 6 -1.00 -2.01 2.42
CA TYR A 6 -1.22 -0.94 3.38
C TYR A 6 -2.27 0.02 2.84
N SER A 7 -3.27 0.34 3.65
CA SER A 7 -4.28 1.36 3.36
C SER A 7 -4.55 2.19 4.60
N LYS A 8 -4.77 3.49 4.43
CA LYS A 8 -5.01 4.41 5.53
C LYS A 8 -6.01 5.50 5.13
N LYS A 9 -7.06 5.63 5.93
CA LYS A 9 -8.07 6.68 5.77
C LYS A 9 -7.49 8.05 6.09
N LEU A 10 -7.71 9.01 5.20
CA LEU A 10 -7.35 10.41 5.40
C LEU A 10 -8.23 11.05 6.49
N THR A 11 -7.63 11.85 7.37
CA THR A 11 -8.36 12.66 8.35
C THR A 11 -9.16 13.77 7.68
N ASN A 12 -10.11 14.38 8.40
CA ASN A 12 -10.92 15.50 7.88
C ASN A 12 -10.05 16.64 7.31
N ALA A 13 -8.97 16.99 8.00
CA ALA A 13 -8.04 18.01 7.52
C ALA A 13 -7.26 17.54 6.28
N GLN A 14 -6.87 16.27 6.23
CA GLN A 14 -6.10 15.71 5.11
C GLN A 14 -6.91 15.57 3.83
N ARG A 15 -8.22 15.35 3.95
CA ARG A 15 -9.13 15.29 2.79
C ARG A 15 -9.21 16.62 2.03
N ASN A 16 -8.94 17.74 2.70
CA ASN A 16 -8.94 19.06 2.09
C ASN A 16 -7.62 19.43 1.41
N TYR A 17 -6.62 18.55 1.42
CA TYR A 17 -5.36 18.81 0.73
C TYR A 17 -5.53 18.70 -0.79
N ALA A 18 -4.69 19.46 -1.51
CA ALA A 18 -4.56 19.32 -2.96
C ALA A 18 -4.20 17.87 -3.32
N ALA A 19 -4.58 17.42 -4.53
CA ALA A 19 -4.33 16.05 -4.99
C ALA A 19 -2.86 15.65 -4.78
N TYR A 20 -1.93 16.47 -5.26
CA TYR A 20 -0.49 16.27 -5.07
C TYR A 20 -0.07 16.00 -3.62
N ASP A 21 -0.62 16.75 -2.65
CA ASP A 21 -0.28 16.60 -1.23
C ASP A 21 -0.89 15.34 -0.62
N ARG A 22 -2.04 14.87 -1.14
CA ARG A 22 -2.66 13.62 -0.73
C ARG A 22 -1.84 12.43 -1.23
N GLU A 23 -1.47 12.44 -2.50
CA GLU A 23 -0.62 11.41 -3.10
C GLU A 23 0.76 11.33 -2.44
N LEU A 24 1.41 12.49 -2.22
CA LEU A 24 2.69 12.54 -1.52
C LEU A 24 2.58 11.99 -0.09
N LEU A 25 1.46 12.27 0.59
CA LEU A 25 1.20 11.74 1.93
C LEU A 25 0.96 10.23 1.91
N ALA A 26 0.32 9.69 0.87
CA ALA A 26 0.09 8.26 0.70
C ALA A 26 1.43 7.52 0.54
N ILE A 27 2.32 8.00 -0.34
CA ILE A 27 3.67 7.46 -0.51
C ILE A 27 4.47 7.53 0.80
N TYR A 28 4.50 8.71 1.44
CA TYR A 28 5.19 8.91 2.72
C TYR A 28 4.71 7.93 3.80
N SER A 29 3.39 7.75 3.92
CA SER A 29 2.79 6.87 4.94
C SER A 29 3.11 5.40 4.66
N SER A 30 3.06 4.99 3.39
CA SER A 30 3.38 3.62 2.96
C SER A 30 4.84 3.28 3.23
N ILE A 31 5.78 4.15 2.87
CA ILE A 31 7.21 3.95 3.14
C ILE A 31 7.47 3.92 4.65
N LYS A 32 6.82 4.79 5.42
CA LYS A 32 6.96 4.79 6.88
C LYS A 32 6.45 3.48 7.51
N PHE A 33 5.36 2.92 7.01
CA PHE A 33 4.82 1.64 7.47
C PHE A 33 5.75 0.47 7.11
N PHE A 34 6.23 0.45 5.86
CA PHE A 34 7.11 -0.60 5.34
C PHE A 34 8.60 -0.37 5.61
N ARG A 35 8.96 0.61 6.45
CA ARG A 35 10.34 1.00 6.75
C ARG A 35 11.26 -0.21 6.98
N HIS A 36 10.87 -1.11 7.88
CA HIS A 36 11.64 -2.30 8.24
C HIS A 36 11.85 -3.29 7.09
N MET A 37 10.98 -3.29 6.08
CA MET A 37 11.11 -4.12 4.89
C MET A 37 11.92 -3.46 3.77
N LEU A 38 11.95 -2.12 3.74
CA LEU A 38 12.61 -1.31 2.73
C LEU A 38 14.04 -0.92 3.11
N GLU A 39 14.37 -0.87 4.41
CA GLU A 39 15.72 -0.51 4.87
C GLU A 39 16.79 -1.41 4.24
N GLY A 40 17.81 -0.78 3.66
CA GLY A 40 18.94 -1.46 3.03
C GLY A 40 18.63 -2.12 1.67
N ARG A 41 17.46 -1.87 1.08
CA ARG A 41 17.06 -2.43 -0.22
C ARG A 41 16.69 -1.34 -1.21
N GLU A 42 17.00 -1.58 -2.48
CA GLU A 42 16.49 -0.74 -3.55
C GLU A 42 14.98 -0.94 -3.68
N CYS A 43 14.24 0.16 -3.68
CA CYS A 43 12.80 0.14 -3.88
C CYS A 43 12.38 1.18 -4.91
N THR A 44 11.26 0.91 -5.58
CA THR A 44 10.68 1.82 -6.58
C THR A 44 9.28 2.18 -6.15
N VAL A 45 8.96 3.47 -6.15
CA VAL A 45 7.59 3.90 -5.92
C VAL A 45 6.88 3.97 -7.26
N VAL A 46 5.72 3.33 -7.36
CA VAL A 46 4.85 3.38 -8.54
C VAL A 46 3.58 4.12 -8.15
N THR A 47 3.21 5.15 -8.92
CA THR A 47 2.04 6.00 -8.64
C THR A 47 1.30 6.37 -9.93
N ASP A 48 0.00 6.56 -9.86
CA ASP A 48 -0.80 7.08 -10.97
C ASP A 48 -0.65 8.62 -11.15
N HIS A 49 0.04 9.28 -10.22
CA HIS A 49 0.14 10.74 -10.20
C HIS A 49 1.42 11.25 -10.86
N LYS A 50 1.33 11.55 -12.17
CA LYS A 50 2.47 11.95 -13.02
C LYS A 50 3.37 13.04 -12.43
N SER A 51 2.84 14.06 -11.76
CA SER A 51 3.70 15.16 -11.28
C SER A 51 4.66 14.75 -10.15
N LEU A 52 4.41 13.63 -9.47
CA LEU A 52 5.30 13.11 -8.42
C LEU A 52 6.55 12.43 -8.98
N THR A 53 6.54 12.01 -10.25
CA THR A 53 7.74 11.47 -10.92
C THR A 53 8.89 12.48 -10.97
N TYR A 54 8.58 13.78 -10.98
CA TYR A 54 9.55 14.86 -10.99
C TYR A 54 9.77 15.48 -9.60
N ALA A 55 9.21 14.91 -8.53
CA ALA A 55 9.21 15.53 -7.20
C ALA A 55 10.63 15.83 -6.67
N PHE A 56 11.57 14.92 -6.89
CA PHE A 56 12.97 15.08 -6.47
C PHE A 56 13.80 16.01 -7.38
N GLY A 57 13.32 16.29 -8.59
CA GLY A 57 13.98 17.21 -9.53
C GLY A 57 13.46 18.66 -9.46
N GLN A 58 12.38 18.91 -8.71
CA GLN A 58 11.80 20.23 -8.58
C GLN A 58 12.64 21.13 -7.65
N LYS A 59 12.70 22.43 -7.96
CA LYS A 59 13.38 23.41 -7.11
C LYS A 59 12.70 23.49 -5.74
N SER A 60 13.50 23.40 -4.67
CA SER A 60 13.05 23.45 -3.28
C SER A 60 12.23 24.71 -2.95
N ASP A 61 12.52 25.83 -3.61
CA ASP A 61 11.85 27.12 -3.38
C ASP A 61 10.35 27.12 -3.71
N LYS A 62 9.89 26.13 -4.48
CA LYS A 62 8.48 25.98 -4.86
C LYS A 62 7.73 24.98 -3.97
N ALA A 63 8.44 24.20 -3.15
CA ALA A 63 7.85 23.18 -2.31
C ALA A 63 7.50 23.74 -0.93
N SER A 64 6.36 23.35 -0.39
CA SER A 64 6.02 23.71 0.99
C SER A 64 6.99 23.03 1.98
N PRO A 65 7.24 23.60 3.17
CA PRO A 65 8.08 22.95 4.18
C PRO A 65 7.61 21.54 4.56
N ARG A 66 6.31 21.26 4.40
CA ARG A 66 5.75 19.94 4.65
C ARG A 66 6.06 18.96 3.52
N GLN A 67 5.96 19.38 2.27
CA GLN A 67 6.34 18.57 1.11
C GLN A 67 7.83 18.22 1.18
N LEU A 68 8.69 19.19 1.50
CA LEU A 68 10.13 18.97 1.69
C LEU A 68 10.40 17.90 2.75
N ARG A 69 9.80 18.00 3.94
CA ARG A 69 9.97 16.97 4.99
C ARG A 69 9.52 15.57 4.56
N HIS A 70 8.45 15.47 3.77
CA HIS A 70 8.02 14.18 3.25
C HIS A 70 9.01 13.64 2.21
N LEU A 71 9.44 14.48 1.27
CA LEU A 71 10.41 14.11 0.23
C LEU A 71 11.76 13.74 0.82
N ASP A 72 12.27 14.48 1.81
CA ASP A 72 13.52 14.17 2.52
C ASP A 72 13.45 12.81 3.21
N TYR A 73 12.29 12.44 3.76
CA TYR A 73 12.09 11.13 4.36
C TYR A 73 12.03 10.03 3.30
N ILE A 74 11.27 10.24 2.22
CA ILE A 74 11.16 9.28 1.11
C ILE A 74 12.53 9.05 0.46
N GLY A 75 13.31 10.12 0.27
CA GLY A 75 14.63 10.09 -0.35
C GLY A 75 15.68 9.30 0.42
N GLN A 76 15.46 9.02 1.72
CA GLN A 76 16.31 8.09 2.49
C GLN A 76 16.16 6.63 2.03
N PHE A 77 15.05 6.30 1.37
CA PHE A 77 14.76 4.95 0.88
C PHE A 77 14.88 4.88 -0.64
N THR A 78 14.29 5.83 -1.35
CA THR A 78 14.31 5.85 -2.80
C THR A 78 14.04 7.23 -3.38
N THR A 79 14.63 7.47 -4.54
CA THR A 79 14.35 8.62 -5.41
C THR A 79 13.67 8.19 -6.71
N ARG A 80 13.48 6.87 -6.92
CA ARG A 80 12.89 6.29 -8.13
C ARG A 80 11.37 6.25 -8.00
N ILE A 81 10.70 7.31 -8.47
CA ILE A 81 9.24 7.39 -8.58
C ILE A 81 8.85 7.25 -10.05
N VAL A 82 8.08 6.21 -10.38
CA VAL A 82 7.64 5.89 -11.74
C VAL A 82 6.13 6.04 -11.83
N HIS A 83 5.66 6.56 -12.97
CA HIS A 83 4.24 6.65 -13.24
C HIS A 83 3.70 5.37 -13.87
N LEU A 84 2.59 4.86 -13.35
CA LEU A 84 1.79 3.79 -13.95
C LEU A 84 0.39 4.31 -14.25
N SER A 85 -0.25 3.88 -15.33
CA SER A 85 -1.63 4.32 -15.60
C SER A 85 -2.56 3.83 -14.50
N GLY A 86 -3.52 4.64 -14.05
CA GLY A 86 -4.51 4.21 -13.05
C GLY A 86 -5.29 2.94 -13.44
N LYS A 87 -5.47 2.69 -14.75
CA LYS A 87 -6.08 1.45 -15.26
C LYS A 87 -5.24 0.20 -14.96
N GLU A 88 -3.94 0.35 -14.89
CA GLU A 88 -2.98 -0.71 -14.59
C GLU A 88 -2.71 -0.81 -13.08
N ASN A 89 -3.14 0.19 -12.30
CA ASN A 89 -3.01 0.26 -10.85
C ASN A 89 -4.24 -0.27 -10.09
N ALA A 90 -4.89 -1.32 -10.62
CA ALA A 90 -6.17 -1.81 -10.13
C ALA A 90 -6.16 -2.23 -8.65
N THR A 91 -5.04 -2.78 -8.16
CA THR A 91 -4.92 -3.24 -6.77
C THR A 91 -4.87 -2.07 -5.78
N ALA A 92 -4.10 -1.02 -6.07
CA ALA A 92 -4.04 0.14 -5.19
C ALA A 92 -5.35 0.95 -5.26
N ASP A 93 -5.93 1.11 -6.44
CA ASP A 93 -7.22 1.77 -6.66
C ASP A 93 -8.36 1.07 -5.90
N ALA A 94 -8.37 -0.27 -5.88
CA ALA A 94 -9.34 -1.03 -5.09
C ALA A 94 -9.18 -0.76 -3.59
N LEU A 95 -7.95 -0.68 -3.07
CA LEU A 95 -7.68 -0.46 -1.64
C LEU A 95 -7.89 0.99 -1.19
N SER A 96 -7.70 1.97 -2.08
CA SER A 96 -7.89 3.40 -1.81
C SER A 96 -9.38 3.77 -1.79
N ARG A 97 -10.20 3.09 -2.59
CA ARG A 97 -11.63 3.37 -2.78
C ARG A 97 -12.59 2.71 -1.80
N ILE A 98 -12.13 1.83 -0.91
CA ILE A 98 -13.00 1.18 0.08
C ILE A 98 -13.55 2.24 1.06
N GLN A 99 -14.76 2.72 0.78
CA GLN A 99 -15.47 3.69 1.62
C GLN A 99 -16.27 2.95 2.70
N THR A 100 -15.58 2.36 3.67
CA THR A 100 -16.20 1.66 4.81
C THR A 100 -16.93 0.39 4.34
N ILE A 101 -16.49 -0.78 4.80
CA ILE A 101 -17.36 -1.96 4.73
C ILE A 101 -18.46 -1.66 5.74
N ASP A 102 -19.60 -1.15 5.27
CA ASP A 102 -20.81 -1.07 6.08
C ASP A 102 -21.29 -2.51 6.19
N MET A 103 -20.88 -3.20 7.26
CA MET A 103 -21.46 -4.48 7.64
C MET A 103 -22.72 -4.12 8.43
N PRO A 104 -23.93 -4.20 7.82
CA PRO A 104 -25.17 -3.93 8.54
C PRO A 104 -25.42 -4.93 9.68
N VAL A 105 -24.62 -6.00 9.74
CA VAL A 105 -24.66 -7.05 10.75
C VAL A 105 -23.40 -6.97 11.60
N VAL A 106 -23.57 -6.74 12.90
CA VAL A 106 -22.52 -7.00 13.90
C VAL A 106 -22.40 -8.52 14.01
N ILE A 107 -21.56 -9.12 13.19
CA ILE A 107 -21.24 -10.54 13.31
C ILE A 107 -20.22 -10.68 14.44
N THR A 108 -20.57 -11.45 15.47
CA THR A 108 -19.63 -11.73 16.56
C THR A 108 -18.53 -12.67 16.07
N THR A 109 -17.35 -12.55 16.66
CA THR A 109 -16.21 -13.45 16.37
C THR A 109 -16.56 -14.91 16.56
N GLU A 110 -17.44 -15.20 17.52
CA GLU A 110 -17.93 -16.52 17.88
C GLU A 110 -18.88 -17.09 16.81
N GLU A 111 -19.78 -16.26 16.29
CA GLU A 111 -20.70 -16.67 15.21
C GLU A 111 -19.93 -16.95 13.92
N LEU A 112 -18.95 -16.10 13.58
CA LEU A 112 -18.12 -16.27 12.39
C LEU A 112 -17.29 -17.57 12.47
N ALA A 113 -16.71 -17.86 13.64
CA ALA A 113 -15.95 -19.11 13.85
C ALA A 113 -16.84 -20.35 13.69
N ARG A 114 -18.08 -20.30 14.21
CA ARG A 114 -19.02 -21.42 14.09
C ARG A 114 -19.45 -21.66 12.64
N GLU A 115 -19.71 -20.61 11.89
CA GLU A 115 -20.07 -20.73 10.46
C GLU A 115 -18.91 -21.28 9.63
N GLN A 116 -17.67 -20.83 9.90
CA GLN A 116 -16.46 -21.34 9.23
C GLN A 116 -16.21 -22.84 9.51
N GLU A 117 -16.51 -23.33 10.73
CA GLU A 117 -16.39 -24.76 11.04
C GLU A 117 -17.33 -25.65 10.22
N THR A 118 -18.48 -25.11 9.84
CA THR A 118 -19.52 -25.81 9.07
C THR A 118 -19.36 -25.68 7.56
N ASP A 119 -18.47 -24.80 7.09
CA ASP A 119 -18.26 -24.53 5.67
C ASP A 119 -17.39 -25.63 5.00
N GLU A 120 -17.99 -26.34 4.05
CA GLU A 120 -17.37 -27.46 3.33
C GLU A 120 -16.30 -27.00 2.32
N GLU A 121 -16.45 -25.80 1.73
CA GLU A 121 -15.47 -25.22 0.82
C GLU A 121 -14.20 -24.81 1.57
N LEU A 122 -14.37 -24.16 2.74
CA LEU A 122 -13.24 -23.81 3.61
C LEU A 122 -12.51 -25.06 4.08
N ARG A 123 -13.20 -26.12 4.50
CA ARG A 123 -12.56 -27.39 4.86
C ARG A 123 -11.69 -27.95 3.74
N THR A 124 -12.15 -27.83 2.50
CA THR A 124 -11.41 -28.27 1.32
C THR A 124 -10.15 -27.43 1.10
N LEU A 125 -10.24 -26.10 1.27
CA LEU A 125 -9.10 -25.19 1.18
C LEU A 125 -8.06 -25.40 2.30
N TRP A 126 -8.50 -25.70 3.52
CA TRP A 126 -7.62 -26.00 4.65
C TRP A 126 -6.79 -27.27 4.41
N VAL A 127 -7.39 -28.32 3.81
CA VAL A 127 -6.67 -29.54 3.44
C VAL A 127 -5.60 -29.24 2.38
N ILE A 128 -5.88 -28.38 1.41
CA ILE A 128 -4.94 -27.99 0.36
C ILE A 128 -3.77 -27.17 0.94
N LEU A 129 -4.05 -26.17 1.78
CA LEU A 129 -3.04 -25.28 2.37
C LEU A 129 -2.12 -25.98 3.38
N VAL A 130 -2.62 -27.01 4.09
CA VAL A 130 -1.82 -27.77 5.06
C VAL A 130 -0.88 -28.77 4.38
N PHE A 131 -1.23 -29.27 3.18
CA PHE A 131 -0.40 -30.23 2.46
C PHE A 131 0.74 -29.61 1.62
N ASP A 132 0.67 -28.33 1.28
CA ASP A 132 1.61 -27.68 0.34
C ASP A 132 2.64 -26.76 1.02
N TYR A 133 2.84 -26.88 2.35
CA TYR A 133 3.84 -26.09 3.08
C TYR A 133 5.24 -26.74 3.00
N SER A 134 5.81 -26.80 1.80
CA SER A 134 7.26 -26.97 1.62
C SER A 134 7.80 -25.89 0.68
N LEU A 135 7.75 -24.64 1.17
CA LEU A 135 8.38 -23.49 0.53
C LEU A 135 9.92 -23.63 0.60
N GLY A 136 10.51 -24.01 -0.54
CA GLY A 136 11.94 -23.83 -0.80
C GLY A 136 12.34 -22.34 -0.82
N PRO A 137 13.65 -22.04 -0.79
CA PRO A 137 14.13 -20.65 -0.78
C PRO A 137 13.66 -19.93 -2.04
N CYS A 138 12.83 -18.90 -1.86
CA CYS A 138 12.32 -18.07 -2.95
C CYS A 138 13.34 -16.96 -3.23
N ASP A 139 14.14 -17.14 -4.28
CA ASP A 139 14.83 -16.02 -4.93
C ASP A 139 13.75 -15.06 -5.47
N ALA A 140 13.85 -13.76 -5.18
CA ALA A 140 12.90 -12.78 -5.72
C ALA A 140 13.56 -11.40 -5.92
N GLU A 141 13.79 -11.10 -7.20
CA GLU A 141 14.13 -9.82 -7.82
C GLU A 141 13.09 -8.71 -7.55
N GLU A 142 13.53 -7.46 -7.83
CA GLU A 142 12.85 -6.15 -7.77
C GLU A 142 11.56 -6.01 -6.93
N LYS A 143 11.69 -5.38 -5.75
CA LYS A 143 10.57 -5.03 -4.87
C LYS A 143 10.19 -3.55 -5.04
N GLY A 144 8.94 -3.30 -5.43
CA GLY A 144 8.36 -1.96 -5.58
C GLY A 144 7.26 -1.69 -4.55
N VAL A 145 7.05 -0.42 -4.21
CA VAL A 145 5.90 0.07 -3.45
C VAL A 145 4.94 0.72 -4.44
N VAL A 146 3.74 0.18 -4.58
CA VAL A 146 2.69 0.75 -5.43
C VAL A 146 1.74 1.58 -4.57
N CYS A 147 1.42 2.79 -5.00
CA CYS A 147 0.60 3.76 -4.26
C CYS A 147 -0.50 4.37 -5.15
N ASP A 148 -1.60 4.72 -4.51
CA ASP A 148 -2.77 5.48 -4.98
C ASP A 148 -3.35 6.27 -3.78
#